data_AF-A0A1E7YVI7-F1
#
_entry.id   AF-A0A1E7YVI7-F1
#
_cell.length_a   1.000
_cell.length_b   1.000
_cell.length_c   1.000
_cell.angle_alpha   90.00
_cell.angle_beta   90.00
_cell.angle_gamma   90.00
#
_symmetry.space_group_name_H-M   'P 1'
#
loop_
_entity.id
_entity.type
_entity.pdbx_description
1 polymer ?
#
loop_
_entity_poly.entity_id
_entity_poly.type
_entity_poly.pdbx_seq_one_letter_code
_entity_poly.pdbx_strand_id
1 'polypeptide(L)' 'MPDSPLRDSANILIMPNVEAARISYNLLRVSSSDGVTVGPVLMGIAKPVHVLTPISSVRRIVNMVVLAVVKAQTAPL' A
#
# COMPACT_ATOMS: atom_id res chain seq x y z
N MET A 1 24.05 -2.51 8.75
CA MET A 1 24.82 -1.65 7.82
C MET A 1 25.48 -0.58 8.66
N PRO A 2 26.82 -0.49 8.66
CA PRO A 2 27.55 0.40 9.58
C PRO A 2 27.16 1.88 9.44
N ASP A 3 26.87 2.35 8.23
CA ASP A 3 26.62 3.78 7.94
C ASP A 3 25.18 4.09 7.45
N SER A 4 24.21 3.21 7.73
CA SER A 4 22.83 3.42 7.29
C SER A 4 22.10 4.42 8.19
N PRO A 5 21.37 5.42 7.63
CA PRO A 5 20.48 6.27 8.42
C PRO A 5 19.22 5.51 8.88
N LEU A 6 18.89 4.39 8.23
CA LEU A 6 17.79 3.52 8.62
C LEU A 6 18.21 2.69 9.83
N ARG A 7 17.47 2.88 10.92
CA ARG A 7 17.60 2.13 12.17
C ARG A 7 16.47 1.11 12.24
N ASP A 8 16.73 0.02 12.96
CA ASP A 8 15.78 -1.08 13.19
C ASP A 8 15.37 -1.86 11.93
N SER A 9 14.38 -2.74 12.09
CA SER A 9 13.84 -3.57 11.01
C SER A 9 13.16 -2.73 9.93
N ALA A 10 13.44 -3.05 8.67
CA ALA A 10 12.84 -2.37 7.53
C ALA A 10 11.30 -2.57 7.52
N ASN A 11 10.57 -1.47 7.37
CA ASN A 11 9.10 -1.44 7.32
C ASN A 11 8.55 -0.94 5.96
N ILE A 12 9.42 -0.39 5.11
CA ILE A 12 9.09 0.12 3.77
C ILE A 12 10.05 -0.50 2.78
N LEU A 13 9.48 -1.02 1.69
CA LEU A 13 10.22 -1.64 0.62
C LEU A 13 9.99 -0.87 -0.69
N ILE A 14 11.02 -0.17 -1.16
CA ILE A 14 11.01 0.58 -2.42
C ILE A 14 11.59 -0.31 -3.52
N MET A 15 10.93 -0.35 -4.66
CA MET A 15 11.25 -1.25 -5.77
C MET A 15 11.89 -0.47 -6.93
N PRO A 16 12.86 -1.07 -7.65
CA PRO A 16 13.55 -0.38 -8.75
C PRO A 16 12.68 -0.21 -10.00
N ASN A 17 11.69 -1.08 -10.21
CA ASN A 17 10.74 -1.02 -11.32
C ASN A 17 9.41 -1.72 -10.97
N VAL A 18 8.44 -1.63 -11.89
CA VAL A 18 7.08 -2.15 -11.71
C VAL A 18 7.07 -3.68 -11.68
N GLU A 19 7.94 -4.34 -12.45
CA GLU A 19 8.05 -5.79 -12.54
C GLU A 19 8.54 -6.38 -11.22
N ALA A 20 9.65 -5.84 -10.67
CA ALA A 20 10.19 -6.21 -9.37
C ALA A 20 9.17 -5.96 -8.25
N ALA A 21 8.45 -4.84 -8.33
CA ALA A 21 7.38 -4.54 -7.37
C ALA A 21 6.26 -5.57 -7.41
N ARG A 22 5.81 -5.95 -8.61
CA ARG A 22 4.71 -6.91 -8.78
C ARG A 22 5.11 -8.32 -8.37
N ILE A 23 6.32 -8.76 -8.69
CA ILE A 23 6.87 -10.05 -8.26
C ILE A 23 6.96 -10.09 -6.73
N SER A 24 7.63 -9.10 -6.13
CA SER A 24 7.83 -9.04 -4.67
C SER A 24 6.50 -8.99 -3.92
N TYR A 25 5.56 -8.17 -4.39
CA TYR A 25 4.21 -8.10 -3.83
C TYR A 25 3.49 -9.46 -3.86
N ASN A 26 3.52 -10.16 -5.00
CA ASN A 26 2.86 -11.46 -5.11
C ASN A 26 3.54 -12.51 -4.23
N LEU A 27 4.88 -12.51 -4.17
CA LEU A 27 5.63 -13.41 -3.28
C LEU A 27 5.26 -13.17 -1.82
N LEU A 28 5.25 -11.92 -1.36
CA LEU A 28 4.87 -11.58 0.02
C LEU A 28 3.41 -11.95 0.30
N ARG A 29 2.51 -11.72 -0.65
CA ARG A 29 1.09 -12.05 -0.52
C ARG A 29 0.84 -13.56 -0.35
N VAL A 30 1.65 -14.40 -0.99
CA VAL A 30 1.52 -15.87 -0.91
C VAL A 30 2.28 -16.44 0.29
N SER A 31 3.46 -15.90 0.60
CA SER A 31 4.32 -16.39 1.69
C SER A 31 3.90 -15.90 3.07
N SER A 32 3.20 -14.78 3.18
CA SER A 32 2.72 -14.26 4.46
C SER A 32 1.38 -14.91 4.81
N SER A 33 1.38 -15.83 5.79
CA SER A 33 0.18 -16.52 6.27
C SER A 33 -0.89 -15.58 6.82
N ASP A 34 -0.47 -14.51 7.51
CA ASP A 34 -1.36 -13.61 8.26
C ASP A 34 -1.41 -12.17 7.70
N GLY A 35 -0.75 -11.94 6.55
CA GLY A 35 -0.63 -10.62 5.95
C GLY A 35 -1.94 -10.15 5.29
N VAL A 36 -2.67 -9.23 5.92
CA VAL A 36 -3.83 -8.58 5.27
C VAL A 36 -3.35 -7.59 4.22
N THR A 37 -3.62 -7.87 2.96
CA THR A 37 -3.27 -6.97 1.86
C THR A 37 -4.29 -5.85 1.71
N VAL A 38 -3.84 -4.59 1.86
CA VAL A 38 -4.65 -3.38 1.57
C VAL A 38 -4.03 -2.63 0.39
N GLY A 39 -4.86 -2.21 -0.56
CA GLY A 39 -4.44 -1.52 -1.78
C GLY A 39 -4.96 -2.18 -3.07
N PRO A 40 -4.55 -1.69 -4.25
CA PRO A 40 -3.53 -0.64 -4.47
C PRO A 40 -3.96 0.74 -3.97
N VAL A 41 -3.03 1.49 -3.38
CA VAL A 41 -3.25 2.87 -2.89
C VAL A 41 -2.54 3.84 -3.82
N LEU A 42 -3.30 4.76 -4.43
CA LEU A 42 -2.72 5.85 -5.22
C LEU A 42 -2.14 6.93 -4.30
N MET A 43 -1.00 7.47 -4.70
CA MET A 43 -0.26 8.52 -4.00
C MET A 43 0.15 9.61 -4.98
N GLY A 44 0.41 10.84 -4.50
CA GLY A 44 0.83 11.98 -5.33
C GLY A 44 -0.30 12.74 -6.04
N ILE A 45 -1.55 12.49 -5.67
CA ILE A 45 -2.74 13.15 -6.23
C ILE A 45 -3.24 14.27 -5.31
N ALA A 46 -3.79 15.34 -5.89
CA ALA A 46 -4.28 16.51 -5.14
C ALA A 46 -5.48 16.21 -4.22
N LYS A 47 -6.30 15.23 -4.58
CA LYS A 47 -7.45 14.77 -3.78
C LYS A 47 -7.42 13.24 -3.67
N PRO A 48 -7.90 12.64 -2.57
CA PRO A 48 -7.84 11.19 -2.38
C PRO A 48 -8.78 10.46 -3.34
N VAL A 49 -8.18 9.71 -4.27
CA VAL A 49 -8.86 8.88 -5.27
C VAL A 49 -8.14 7.54 -5.33
N HIS A 50 -8.90 6.44 -5.33
CA HIS A 50 -8.35 5.08 -5.41
C HIS A 50 -9.13 4.25 -6.42
N VAL A 51 -8.42 3.44 -7.21
CA VAL A 51 -9.03 2.59 -8.24
C VAL A 51 -9.11 1.17 -7.70
N LEU A 52 -10.33 0.62 -7.71
CA LEU A 52 -10.60 -0.76 -7.30
C LEU A 52 -10.80 -1.66 -8.52
N THR A 53 -10.41 -2.92 -8.40
CA THR A 53 -10.70 -3.94 -9.40
C THR A 53 -12.07 -4.58 -9.14
N PRO A 54 -12.82 -5.03 -10.17
CA PRO A 54 -14.12 -5.68 -9.99
C PRO A 54 -14.09 -6.91 -9.07
N ILE A 55 -12.95 -7.61 -9.01
CA ILE A 55 -12.72 -8.78 -8.13
C ILE A 55 -12.47 -8.41 -6.65
N SER A 56 -12.70 -7.16 -6.25
CA SER A 56 -12.45 -6.73 -4.87
C SER A 56 -13.52 -7.26 -3.92
N SER A 57 -13.09 -7.83 -2.79
CA SER A 57 -14.01 -8.22 -1.72
C SER A 57 -14.65 -7.01 -1.03
N VAL A 58 -15.79 -7.21 -0.39
CA VAL A 58 -16.46 -6.17 0.42
C VAL A 58 -15.51 -5.58 1.47
N ARG A 59 -14.72 -6.43 2.15
CA ARG A 59 -13.70 -5.99 3.11
C ARG A 59 -12.67 -5.05 2.48
N ARG A 60 -12.22 -5.34 1.27
CA ARG A 60 -11.28 -4.47 0.53
C ARG A 60 -11.93 -3.13 0.21
N ILE A 61 -13.19 -3.12 -0.23
CA ILE A 61 -13.92 -1.88 -0.54
C ILE A 61 -14.02 -1.01 0.72
N VAL A 62 -14.49 -1.56 1.83
CA VAL A 62 -14.64 -0.82 3.10
C VAL A 62 -13.30 -0.25 3.57
N ASN A 63 -12.23 -1.05 3.56
CA ASN A 63 -10.90 -0.58 3.97
C ASN A 63 -10.40 0.58 3.10
N MET A 64 -10.65 0.52 1.78
CA MET A 64 -10.21 1.56 0.85
C MET A 64 -11.03 2.85 0.98
N VAL A 65 -12.33 2.75 1.30
CA VAL A 65 -13.17 3.91 1.63
C VAL A 65 -12.66 4.59 2.89
N VAL A 66 -12.40 3.82 3.96
CA VAL A 66 -11.85 4.37 5.21
C VAL A 66 -10.54 5.10 4.94
N LEU A 67 -9.64 4.50 4.15
CA LEU A 67 -8.36 5.12 3.81
C LEU A 67 -8.52 6.42 3.02
N ALA A 68 -9.49 6.49 2.10
CA ALA A 68 -9.80 7.71 1.34
C ALA A 68 -10.37 8.82 2.23
N VAL A 69 -11.29 8.49 3.14
CA VAL A 69 -11.92 9.46 4.05
C VAL A 69 -10.91 10.06 5.01
N VAL A 70 -10.07 9.22 5.63
CA VAL A 70 -9.03 9.69 6.57
C VAL A 70 -8.04 10.61 5.85
N LYS A 71 -7.63 10.27 4.62
CA LYS A 71 -6.78 11.15 3.81
C LYS A 71 -7.47 12.47 3.48
N ALA A 72 -8.77 12.48 3.19
CA ALA A 72 -9.52 13.71 2.92
C ALA A 72 -9.62 14.62 4.16
N GLN A 73 -9.74 14.03 5.35
CA GLN A 73 -9.81 14.77 6.62
C GLN A 73 -8.46 15.35 7.06
N THR A 74 -7.36 14.66 6.73
CA THR A 74 -6.02 15.02 7.19
C THR A 74 -5.27 15.91 6.19
N ALA A 75 -5.69 15.93 4.91
CA ALA A 75 -5.10 16.81 3.92
C ALA A 75 -5.44 18.27 4.25
N PRO A 76 -4.43 19.16 4.42
CA PRO A 76 -4.70 20.59 4.58
C PRO A 76 -5.40 21.11 3.31
N LEU A 77 -6.41 21.97 3.51
CA LEU A 77 -7.17 22.63 2.45
C LEU A 77 -6.28 23.46 1.53
#